data_AF-A0A428BWD0-F1
#
_entry.id   AF-A0A428BWD0-F1
#
_cell.length_a   1.000
_cell.length_b   1.000
_cell.length_c   1.000
_cell.angle_alpha   90.00
_cell.angle_beta   90.00
_cell.angle_gamma   90.00
#
_symmetry.space_group_name_H-M   'P 1'
#
loop_
_entity.id
_entity.type
_entity.pdbx_description
1 polymer ?
#
loop_
_entity_poly.entity_id
_entity_poly.type
_entity_poly.pdbx_seq_one_letter_code
_entity_poly.pdbx_strand_id
1 'polypeptide(L)'
;MLALQKGFYGEVLTTLYFTIMQPIGLLVWIYQAQFKKEQQEFVARKLDGKGWTKYLSISVLWWLAFGFIYQSIGANRPYRDSITDATNGVGQILMTAVYREQWIFWAATNVFSIYL
;
A
#
# COMPACT_ATOMS: atom_id res chain seq x y z
N MET A 1 -39.86 0.87 -10.88
CA MET A 1 -41.26 1.31 -10.70
C MET A 1 -41.82 1.01 -9.31
N LEU A 2 -41.27 0.05 -8.54
CA LEU A 2 -41.69 -0.26 -7.15
C LEU A 2 -41.24 0.77 -6.08
N ALA A 3 -40.06 1.40 -6.22
CA ALA A 3 -39.53 2.34 -5.22
C ALA A 3 -40.27 3.70 -5.16
N LEU A 4 -40.77 4.19 -6.32
CA LEU A 4 -41.52 5.45 -6.41
C LEU A 4 -42.86 5.41 -5.65
N GLN A 5 -43.50 4.23 -5.55
CA GLN A 5 -44.77 4.06 -4.83
C GLN A 5 -44.62 4.06 -3.30
N LYS A 6 -43.39 3.92 -2.77
CA LYS A 6 -43.12 3.75 -1.33
C LYS A 6 -42.46 4.98 -0.68
N GLY A 7 -42.28 6.08 -1.43
CA GLY A 7 -41.68 7.32 -0.90
C GLY A 7 -40.16 7.27 -0.70
N PHE A 8 -39.46 6.25 -1.22
CA PHE A 8 -38.00 6.13 -1.12
C PHE A 8 -37.31 6.88 -2.26
N TYR A 9 -37.41 8.22 -2.23
CA TYR A 9 -36.79 9.10 -3.22
C TYR A 9 -35.27 8.92 -3.32
N GLY A 10 -34.59 8.57 -2.22
CA GLY A 10 -33.16 8.28 -2.21
C GLY A 10 -32.79 7.09 -3.09
N GLU A 11 -33.54 5.98 -3.00
CA GLU A 11 -33.29 4.77 -3.78
C GLU A 11 -33.55 4.99 -5.28
N VAL A 12 -34.55 5.81 -5.61
CA VAL A 12 -34.86 6.20 -6.99
C VAL A 12 -33.73 7.06 -7.57
N LEU A 13 -33.24 8.05 -6.81
CA LEU A 13 -32.13 8.90 -7.23
C LEU A 13 -30.83 8.09 -7.41
N THR A 14 -30.54 7.18 -6.48
CA THR A 14 -29.38 6.28 -6.57
C THR A 14 -29.49 5.35 -7.78
N THR A 15 -30.67 4.79 -8.05
CA THR A 15 -30.90 3.92 -9.22
C THR A 15 -30.74 4.68 -10.53
N LEU A 16 -31.27 5.91 -10.61
CA LEU A 16 -31.13 6.76 -11.79
C LEU A 16 -29.66 7.15 -12.02
N TYR A 17 -28.95 7.52 -10.96
CA TYR A 17 -27.53 7.82 -10.99
C TYR A 17 -26.73 6.63 -11.54
N PHE A 18 -26.91 5.42 -11.00
CA PHE A 18 -26.17 4.25 -11.46
C PHE A 18 -26.53 3.84 -12.88
N THR A 19 -27.80 3.96 -13.27
CA THR A 19 -28.24 3.66 -14.65
C THR A 19 -27.53 4.54 -15.68
N ILE A 20 -27.31 5.82 -15.36
CA ILE A 20 -26.59 6.76 -16.24
C ILE A 20 -25.07 6.53 -16.17
N MET A 21 -24.54 6.28 -14.97
CA MET A 21 -23.10 6.10 -14.77
C MET A 21 -22.55 4.81 -15.37
N GLN A 22 -23.35 3.74 -15.48
CA GLN A 22 -22.91 2.46 -16.05
C GLN A 22 -22.39 2.56 -17.49
N PRO A 23 -23.12 3.12 -18.48
CA PRO A 23 -22.60 3.28 -19.85
C PRO A 23 -21.41 4.25 -19.91
N ILE A 24 -21.37 5.30 -19.08
CA ILE A 24 -20.23 6.23 -19.01
C ILE A 24 -18.98 5.49 -18.51
N GLY A 25 -19.11 4.73 -17.42
CA GLY A 25 -18.03 3.93 -16.86
C GLY A 25 -17.50 2.90 -17.86
N LEU A 26 -18.41 2.27 -18.62
CA LEU A 26 -18.03 1.34 -19.68
C LEU A 26 -17.25 2.04 -20.80
N LEU A 27 -17.70 3.20 -21.28
CA LEU A 27 -17.01 3.96 -22.32
C LEU A 27 -15.61 4.42 -21.87
N VAL A 28 -15.49 4.90 -20.63
CA VAL A 28 -14.21 5.30 -20.04
C VAL A 28 -13.28 4.08 -19.91
N TRP A 29 -13.80 2.93 -19.49
CA TRP A 29 -13.00 1.71 -19.38
C TRP A 29 -12.51 1.22 -20.75
N ILE A 30 -13.37 1.19 -21.77
CA ILE A 30 -12.99 0.81 -23.14
C ILE A 30 -11.93 1.78 -23.70
N TYR A 31 -12.13 3.08 -23.50
CA TYR A 31 -11.17 4.10 -23.91
C TYR A 31 -9.81 3.87 -23.22
N GLN A 32 -9.77 3.77 -21.89
CA GLN A 32 -8.52 3.51 -21.17
C GLN A 32 -7.88 2.16 -21.54
N ALA A 33 -8.66 1.13 -21.84
CA ALA A 33 -8.15 -0.16 -22.31
C ALA A 33 -7.49 -0.06 -23.68
N GLN A 34 -8.01 0.78 -24.59
CA GLN A 34 -7.43 1.05 -25.91
C GLN A 34 -6.16 1.92 -25.82
N PHE A 35 -6.10 2.82 -24.83
CA PHE A 35 -4.95 3.67 -24.54
C PHE A 35 -4.01 3.10 -23.47
N LYS A 36 -4.10 1.80 -23.16
CA LYS A 36 -2.99 1.08 -22.53
C LYS A 36 -1.82 1.09 -23.52
N LYS A 37 -1.05 2.19 -23.50
CA LYS A 37 0.37 2.15 -23.81
C LYS A 37 0.89 0.90 -23.14
N GLU A 38 1.60 0.07 -23.91
CA GLU A 38 2.32 -1.11 -23.47
C GLU A 38 2.64 -0.98 -21.99
N GLN A 39 2.30 -2.01 -21.21
CA GLN A 39 2.82 -2.15 -19.86
C GLN A 39 4.26 -1.65 -19.92
N GLN A 40 4.52 -0.46 -19.36
CA GLN A 40 5.88 -0.11 -19.05
C GLN A 40 6.20 -1.15 -18.00
N GLU A 41 6.77 -2.28 -18.44
CA GLU A 41 7.44 -3.22 -17.58
C GLU A 41 8.45 -2.34 -16.89
N PHE A 42 8.08 -1.88 -15.70
CA PHE A 42 8.92 -1.04 -14.90
C PHE A 42 10.10 -1.94 -14.62
N VAL A 43 11.23 -1.70 -15.29
CA VAL A 43 12.42 -2.53 -15.17
C VAL A 43 12.88 -2.35 -13.74
N ALA A 44 12.41 -3.25 -12.89
CA ALA A 44 12.59 -3.12 -11.48
C ALA A 44 14.09 -3.24 -11.22
N ARG A 45 14.61 -2.29 -10.46
CA ARG A 45 16.03 -2.20 -10.14
C ARG A 45 16.38 -3.34 -9.18
N LYS A 46 17.62 -3.78 -9.24
CA LYS A 46 18.18 -4.75 -8.31
C LYS A 46 19.13 -4.02 -7.38
N LEU A 47 18.99 -4.24 -6.08
CA LEU A 47 19.99 -3.77 -5.13
C LEU A 47 21.32 -4.49 -5.39
N ASP A 48 22.40 -3.70 -5.49
CA ASP A 48 23.75 -4.21 -5.41
C ASP A 48 24.14 -4.46 -3.94
N GLY A 49 25.31 -5.06 -3.71
CA GLY A 49 25.77 -5.36 -2.34
C GLY A 49 25.88 -4.12 -1.46
N LYS A 50 26.26 -2.96 -2.03
CA LYS A 50 26.32 -1.69 -1.29
C LYS A 50 24.94 -1.18 -0.93
N GLY A 51 23.98 -1.27 -1.86
CA GLY A 51 22.58 -0.94 -1.63
C GLY A 51 21.99 -1.78 -0.50
N TRP A 52 22.24 -3.09 -0.50
CA TRP A 52 21.83 -3.98 0.58
C TRP A 52 22.36 -3.53 1.94
N THR A 53 23.68 -3.31 2.06
CA THR A 53 24.28 -2.85 3.32
C THR A 53 23.69 -1.52 3.77
N LYS A 54 23.47 -0.58 2.84
CA LYS A 54 22.86 0.73 3.15
C LYS A 54 21.46 0.57 3.72
N TYR A 55 20.56 -0.16 3.05
CA TYR A 55 19.17 -0.26 3.48
C TYR A 55 18.99 -1.11 4.74
N LEU A 56 19.80 -2.16 4.92
CA LEU A 56 19.83 -2.91 6.19
C LEU A 56 20.32 -2.05 7.34
N SER A 57 21.34 -1.23 7.13
CA SER A 57 21.82 -0.29 8.16
C SER A 57 20.74 0.72 8.53
N ILE A 58 20.01 1.26 7.53
CA ILE A 58 18.87 2.15 7.77
C ILE A 58 17.78 1.44 8.58
N SER A 59 17.43 0.20 8.26
CA SER A 59 16.45 -0.58 9.02
C SER A 59 16.86 -0.76 10.48
N VAL A 60 18.12 -1.12 10.75
CA VAL A 60 18.63 -1.31 12.12
C VAL A 60 18.61 0.01 12.89
N LEU A 61 19.06 1.10 12.27
CA LEU A 61 19.05 2.42 12.91
C LEU A 61 17.62 2.89 13.22
N TRP A 62 16.70 2.71 12.27
CA TRP A 62 15.29 3.06 12.47
C TRP A 62 14.69 2.23 13.60
N TRP A 63 14.89 0.92 13.57
CA TRP A 63 14.41 0.00 14.61
C TRP A 63 14.88 0.42 16.00
N LEU A 64 16.19 0.65 16.18
CA LEU A 64 16.74 1.05 17.47
C LEU A 64 16.25 2.43 17.90
N ALA A 65 16.27 3.41 17.01
CA ALA A 65 15.83 4.77 17.32
C ALA A 65 14.37 4.79 17.78
N PHE A 66 13.47 4.14 17.03
CA PHE A 66 12.06 4.07 17.39
C PHE A 66 11.82 3.15 18.59
N GLY A 67 12.62 2.10 18.76
CA GLY A 67 12.59 1.27 19.96
C GLY A 67 12.86 2.07 21.23
N PHE A 68 13.88 2.94 21.23
CA PHE A 68 14.16 3.83 22.36
C PHE A 68 13.06 4.89 22.56
N ILE A 69 12.51 5.46 21.48
CA ILE A 69 11.40 6.41 21.56
C ILE A 69 10.16 5.74 22.16
N TYR A 70 9.79 4.55 21.69
CA TYR A 70 8.65 3.80 22.19
C TYR A 70 8.86 3.36 23.65
N GLN A 71 10.09 3.00 24.02
CA GLN A 71 10.43 2.67 25.39
C GLN A 71 10.30 3.89 26.31
N SER A 72 10.70 5.09 25.86
CA SER A 72 10.65 6.30 26.69
C SER A 72 9.23 6.80 26.95
N ILE A 73 8.28 6.52 26.05
CA ILE A 73 6.85 6.83 26.23
C ILE A 73 6.05 5.71 26.93
N GLY A 74 6.72 4.64 27.38
CA GLY A 74 6.09 3.55 28.12
C GLY A 74 5.26 2.59 27.25
N ALA A 75 5.61 2.42 25.97
CA ALA A 75 4.91 1.46 25.11
C ALA A 75 5.04 0.02 25.65
N ASN A 76 3.99 -0.79 25.46
CA ASN A 76 3.96 -2.18 25.96
C ASN A 76 4.98 -3.08 25.27
N ARG A 77 5.29 -2.85 23.98
CA ARG A 77 6.19 -3.69 23.20
C ARG A 77 7.08 -2.86 22.24
N PRO A 78 7.95 -1.99 22.77
CA PRO A 78 8.59 -0.92 22.01
C PRO A 78 9.51 -1.40 20.89
N TYR A 79 10.39 -2.37 21.14
CA TYR A 79 11.28 -2.91 20.10
C TYR A 79 10.55 -3.77 19.07
N ARG A 80 9.39 -4.30 19.45
CA ARG A 80 8.57 -5.09 18.55
C ARG A 80 7.80 -4.20 17.58
N ASP A 81 7.19 -3.14 18.08
CA ASP A 81 6.40 -2.25 17.23
C ASP A 81 7.33 -1.51 16.26
N SER A 82 8.51 -1.11 16.75
CA SER A 82 9.55 -0.47 15.93
C SER A 82 10.19 -1.37 14.87
N ILE A 83 10.27 -2.71 15.05
CA ILE A 83 10.83 -3.57 13.98
C ILE A 83 9.88 -3.64 12.80
N THR A 84 8.57 -3.72 13.07
CA THR A 84 7.53 -3.72 12.04
C THR A 84 7.48 -2.37 11.31
N ASP A 85 7.63 -1.26 12.04
CA ASP A 85 7.71 0.08 11.44
C ASP A 85 8.96 0.26 10.57
N ALA A 86 10.12 -0.24 11.03
CA ALA A 86 11.37 -0.15 10.29
C ALA A 86 11.32 -0.96 8.98
N THR A 87 10.78 -2.18 8.99
CA THR A 87 10.63 -2.98 7.77
C THR A 87 9.59 -2.39 6.82
N ASN A 88 8.48 -1.84 7.33
CA ASN A 88 7.51 -1.09 6.53
C ASN A 88 8.12 0.14 5.87
N GLY A 89 8.81 0.97 6.66
CA GLY A 89 9.42 2.21 6.19
C GLY A 89 10.44 1.95 5.08
N VAL A 90 11.34 0.97 5.28
CA VAL A 90 12.33 0.62 4.25
C VAL A 90 11.69 -0.06 3.03
N GLY A 91 10.70 -0.93 3.23
CA GLY A 91 9.93 -1.53 2.13
C GLY A 91 9.26 -0.47 1.25
N GLN A 92 8.66 0.55 1.85
CA GLN A 92 8.06 1.68 1.15
C GLN A 92 9.11 2.49 0.38
N ILE A 93 10.27 2.79 0.97
CA ILE A 93 11.36 3.51 0.29
C ILE A 93 11.84 2.72 -0.94
N LEU A 94 12.04 1.41 -0.80
CA LEU A 94 12.46 0.55 -1.90
C LEU A 94 11.40 0.42 -2.99
N MET A 95 10.11 0.40 -2.62
CA MET A 95 8.99 0.42 -3.57
C MET A 95 8.96 1.72 -4.38
N THR A 96 9.12 2.87 -3.74
CA THR A 96 9.19 4.18 -4.43
C THR A 96 10.41 4.27 -5.35
N ALA A 97 11.53 3.67 -4.97
CA ALA A 97 12.72 3.58 -5.82
C ALA A 97 12.68 2.42 -6.85
N VAL A 98 11.58 1.66 -6.85
CA VAL A 98 11.28 0.55 -7.77
C VAL A 98 12.33 -0.56 -7.74
N TYR A 99 12.81 -0.91 -6.54
CA TYR A 99 13.68 -2.06 -6.30
C TYR A 99 12.85 -3.34 -6.11
N ARG A 100 13.30 -4.47 -6.68
CA ARG A 100 12.61 -5.77 -6.54
C ARG A 100 12.67 -6.31 -5.12
N GLU A 101 13.76 -6.02 -4.42
CA GLU A 101 14.02 -6.48 -3.05
C GLU A 101 13.02 -5.91 -2.03
N GLN A 102 12.22 -4.90 -2.40
CA GLN A 102 11.13 -4.38 -1.58
C GLN A 102 10.20 -5.50 -1.06
N TRP A 103 9.95 -6.54 -1.86
CA TRP A 103 9.11 -7.69 -1.48
C TRP A 103 9.63 -8.42 -0.24
N ILE A 104 10.95 -8.46 -0.03
CA ILE A 104 11.55 -9.13 1.15
C ILE A 104 11.20 -8.34 2.42
N PHE A 105 11.23 -7.02 2.36
CA PHE A 105 10.87 -6.15 3.48
C PHE A 105 9.38 -6.24 3.81
N TRP A 106 8.50 -6.31 2.80
CA TRP A 106 7.06 -6.54 3.03
C TRP A 106 6.77 -7.92 3.61
N ALA A 107 7.46 -8.96 3.13
CA ALA A 107 7.34 -10.29 3.72
C ALA A 107 7.77 -10.29 5.18
N ALA A 108 8.89 -9.62 5.51
CA ALA A 108 9.36 -9.47 6.88
C ALA A 108 8.35 -8.73 7.76
N THR A 109 7.81 -7.60 7.28
CA THR A 109 6.72 -6.86 7.98
C THR A 109 5.55 -7.79 8.26
N ASN A 110 5.09 -8.57 7.28
CA ASN A 110 3.95 -9.46 7.47
C ASN A 110 4.23 -10.55 8.50
N VAL A 111 5.43 -11.15 8.49
CA VAL A 111 5.83 -12.14 9.49
C VAL A 111 5.87 -11.49 10.88
N PHE A 112 6.51 -10.33 11.02
CA PHE A 112 6.56 -9.64 12.30
C PHE A 112 5.16 -9.30 12.77
N SER A 113 4.30 -8.68 11.95
CA SER A 113 2.92 -8.35 12.33
C SER A 113 2.06 -9.52 12.80
N ILE A 114 2.33 -10.76 12.34
CA ILE A 114 1.56 -11.95 12.74
C ILE A 114 2.12 -12.57 14.02
N TYR A 115 3.44 -12.73 14.11
CA TYR A 115 4.09 -13.47 15.20
C TYR A 115 4.38 -12.62 16.41
N LEU A 116 4.65 -11.34 16.16
CA LEU A 116 4.62 -10.33 17.16
C LEU A 116 3.16 -9.89 17.19
#